data_AF-F8ABT3-F1
#
_entry.id   AF-F8ABT3-F1
#
_cell.length_a   1.000
_cell.length_b   1.000
_cell.length_c   1.000
_cell.angle_alpha   90.00
_cell.angle_beta   90.00
_cell.angle_gamma   90.00
#
_symmetry.space_group_name_H-M   'P 1'
#
loop_
_entity.id
_entity.type
_entity.pdbx_description
1 polymer ?
#
loop_
_entity_poly.entity_id
_entity_poly.type
_entity_poly.pdbx_seq_one_letter_code
_entity_poly.pdbx_strand_id
1 'polypeptide(L)'
;MPYEWLPPSKNYEPRWPGRLVEKIDLENGLVLEIWDYSRRLAGDRWLVGMLAQIVVEAPPEAFSRRELYEVFCDEEEGKVYYRYRKERTFVDERECEALFEQLKSRFLEAALNYLSHPSFKERLIAAEVALYERRKAWEEQVKQKDEEIERLEEEWKDRPI
;
A
#
# COMPACT_ATOMS: atom_id res chain seq x y z
N MET A 1 8.19 -12.71 0.73
CA MET A 1 6.79 -12.31 0.43
C MET A 1 6.59 -12.33 -1.08
N PRO A 2 5.40 -12.66 -1.59
CA PRO A 2 5.09 -12.47 -3.01
C PRO A 2 5.24 -10.99 -3.38
N TYR A 3 5.65 -10.71 -4.61
CA TYR A 3 5.82 -9.34 -5.09
C TYR A 3 4.46 -8.63 -5.18
N GLU A 4 4.40 -7.42 -4.65
CA GLU A 4 3.22 -6.57 -4.68
C GLU A 4 3.41 -5.47 -5.73
N TRP A 5 2.54 -5.45 -6.75
CA TRP A 5 2.54 -4.35 -7.71
C TRP A 5 1.92 -3.10 -7.08
N LEU A 6 2.61 -1.97 -7.20
CA LEU A 6 2.15 -0.64 -6.81
C LEU A 6 2.32 0.32 -7.99
N PRO A 7 1.53 1.40 -8.08
CA PRO A 7 1.75 2.44 -9.07
C PRO A 7 3.13 3.08 -8.86
N PRO A 8 3.77 3.58 -9.94
CA PRO A 8 5.05 4.26 -9.81
C PRO A 8 4.94 5.50 -8.91
N SER A 9 5.94 5.70 -8.05
CA SER A 9 6.08 6.88 -7.17
C SER A 9 7.52 7.39 -7.19
N LYS A 10 7.80 8.49 -6.49
CA LYS A 10 9.16 9.05 -6.42
C LYS A 10 10.19 8.03 -5.90
N ASN A 11 9.77 7.16 -4.98
CA ASN A 11 10.64 6.21 -4.30
C ASN A 11 10.43 4.75 -4.76
N TYR A 12 9.57 4.52 -5.76
CA TYR A 12 9.23 3.17 -6.20
C TYR A 12 8.97 3.09 -7.71
N GLU A 13 9.71 2.22 -8.37
CA GLU A 13 9.47 1.81 -9.76
C GLU A 13 8.98 0.35 -9.76
N PRO A 14 7.80 0.03 -10.33
CA PRO A 14 7.34 -1.34 -10.38
C PRO A 14 8.20 -2.19 -11.32
N ARG A 15 8.27 -3.50 -11.05
CA ARG A 15 9.05 -4.45 -11.87
C ARG A 15 8.55 -4.56 -13.31
N TRP A 16 7.31 -4.13 -13.56
CA TRP A 16 6.72 -4.00 -14.88
C TRP A 16 5.70 -2.85 -14.86
N PRO A 17 5.45 -2.19 -16.00
CA PRO A 17 4.56 -1.05 -16.05
C PRO A 17 3.10 -1.46 -15.79
N GLY A 18 2.31 -0.50 -15.35
CA GLY A 18 0.86 -0.57 -15.35
C GLY A 18 0.27 0.71 -15.91
N ARG A 19 -1.02 0.69 -16.21
CA ARG A 19 -1.76 1.78 -16.82
C ARG A 19 -2.87 2.22 -15.89
N LEU A 20 -2.96 3.52 -15.62
CA LEU A 20 -4.15 4.11 -15.03
C LEU A 20 -5.27 4.06 -16.06
N VAL A 21 -6.29 3.27 -15.79
CA VAL A 21 -7.44 3.06 -16.70
C VAL A 21 -8.52 4.09 -16.44
N GLU A 22 -8.78 4.42 -15.17
CA GLU A 22 -9.93 5.23 -14.80
C GLU A 22 -9.68 6.02 -13.52
N LYS A 23 -10.25 7.23 -13.44
CA LYS A 23 -10.39 8.02 -12.22
C LYS A 23 -11.86 8.31 -11.99
N ILE A 24 -12.35 8.01 -10.79
CA ILE A 24 -13.75 8.15 -10.41
C ILE A 24 -13.82 9.10 -9.22
N ASP A 25 -14.47 10.25 -9.42
CA ASP A 25 -14.78 11.17 -8.33
C ASP A 25 -15.90 10.56 -7.46
N LEU A 26 -15.64 10.48 -6.16
CA LEU A 26 -16.58 9.95 -5.17
C LEU A 26 -17.36 11.10 -4.51
N GLU A 27 -18.55 10.79 -3.99
CA GLU A 27 -19.45 11.79 -3.37
C GLU A 27 -18.82 12.50 -2.16
N ASN A 28 -17.86 11.88 -1.49
CA ASN A 28 -17.11 12.44 -0.36
C ASN A 28 -15.89 13.27 -0.77
N GLY A 29 -15.73 13.58 -2.06
CA GLY A 29 -14.64 14.39 -2.61
C GLY A 29 -13.30 13.67 -2.75
N LEU A 30 -13.29 12.35 -2.55
CA LEU A 30 -12.12 11.51 -2.82
C LEU A 30 -12.09 11.07 -4.30
N VAL A 31 -10.92 10.69 -4.77
CA VAL A 31 -10.73 10.14 -6.12
C VAL A 31 -10.29 8.69 -6.02
N LEU A 32 -11.06 7.80 -6.64
CA LEU A 32 -10.72 6.40 -6.81
C LEU A 32 -10.01 6.18 -8.15
N GLU A 33 -8.79 5.67 -8.09
CA GLU A 33 -7.99 5.32 -9.25
C GLU A 33 -8.06 3.82 -9.52
N ILE A 34 -8.32 3.43 -10.77
CA ILE A 34 -8.29 2.03 -11.21
C ILE A 34 -7.09 1.84 -12.15
N TRP A 35 -6.22 0.90 -11.78
CA TRP A 35 -5.01 0.57 -12.51
C TRP A 35 -5.07 -0.86 -13.05
N ASP A 36 -4.62 -1.00 -14.28
CA ASP A 36 -4.37 -2.27 -14.96
C ASP A 36 -2.86 -2.52 -15.02
N TYR A 37 -2.39 -3.55 -14.31
CA TYR A 37 -1.00 -3.97 -14.34
C TYR A 37 -0.84 -5.39 -14.89
N SER A 38 -1.78 -5.77 -15.77
CA SER A 38 -1.75 -7.04 -16.48
C SER A 38 -0.46 -7.18 -17.27
N ARG A 39 0.09 -8.40 -17.28
CA ARG A 39 1.34 -8.69 -17.99
C ARG A 39 1.38 -10.12 -18.49
N ARG A 40 2.14 -10.33 -19.56
CA ARG A 40 2.46 -11.67 -20.07
C ARG A 40 3.37 -12.41 -19.09
N LEU A 41 3.03 -13.67 -18.80
CA LEU A 41 3.85 -14.57 -17.98
C LEU A 41 4.72 -15.46 -18.87
N ALA A 42 4.10 -16.24 -19.76
CA ALA A 42 4.78 -17.16 -20.67
C ALA A 42 3.88 -17.50 -21.86
N GLY A 43 4.40 -17.49 -23.09
CA GLY A 43 3.60 -17.79 -24.28
C GLY A 43 2.37 -16.88 -24.40
N ASP A 44 1.19 -17.48 -24.47
CA ASP A 44 -0.13 -16.82 -24.50
C ASP A 44 -0.76 -16.66 -23.10
N ARG A 45 -0.01 -16.98 -22.03
CA ARG A 45 -0.50 -16.94 -20.65
C ARG A 45 -0.18 -15.63 -19.99
N TRP A 46 -1.23 -15.00 -19.48
CA TRP A 46 -1.19 -13.69 -18.85
C TRP A 46 -1.52 -13.76 -17.36
N LEU A 47 -1.00 -12.79 -16.63
CA LEU A 47 -1.54 -12.31 -15.37
C LEU A 47 -2.43 -11.12 -15.72
N VAL A 48 -3.69 -11.18 -15.30
CA VAL A 48 -4.62 -10.05 -15.31
C VAL A 48 -4.68 -9.48 -13.90
N GLY A 49 -4.24 -8.23 -13.75
CA GLY A 49 -4.02 -7.58 -12.46
C GLY A 49 -4.74 -6.25 -12.39
N MET A 50 -5.61 -6.09 -11.39
CA MET A 50 -6.34 -4.85 -11.12
C MET A 50 -5.97 -4.32 -9.74
N LEU A 51 -5.64 -3.04 -9.67
CA LEU A 51 -5.47 -2.30 -8.42
C LEU A 51 -6.47 -1.14 -8.40
N ALA A 52 -7.26 -1.07 -7.34
CA ALA A 52 -8.05 0.09 -6.99
C ALA A 52 -7.37 0.86 -5.86
N GLN A 53 -7.20 2.17 -5.99
CA GLN A 53 -6.46 3.01 -5.05
C GLN A 53 -7.20 4.30 -4.73
N ILE A 54 -7.18 4.71 -3.46
CA ILE A 54 -7.50 6.09 -3.06
C ILE A 54 -6.29 6.63 -2.31
N VAL A 55 -5.88 7.86 -2.63
CA VAL A 55 -4.77 8.56 -1.98
C VAL A 55 -5.34 9.67 -1.11
N VAL A 56 -4.90 9.74 0.14
CA VAL A 56 -5.33 10.77 1.09
C VAL A 56 -4.13 11.35 1.81
N GLU A 57 -4.04 12.68 1.88
CA GLU A 57 -3.07 13.36 2.73
C GLU A 57 -3.49 13.26 4.19
N ALA A 58 -2.61 12.74 5.04
CA ALA A 58 -2.85 12.65 6.48
C ALA A 58 -2.40 13.96 7.15
N PRO A 59 -3.26 14.60 7.95
CA PRO A 59 -2.91 15.83 8.64
C PRO A 59 -2.08 15.54 9.89
N PRO A 60 -1.28 16.51 10.39
CA PRO A 60 -0.45 16.31 11.59
C PRO A 60 -1.24 15.88 12.83
N GLU A 61 -2.48 16.33 12.95
CA GLU A 61 -3.37 16.04 14.09
C GLU A 61 -3.80 14.57 14.15
N ALA A 62 -3.57 13.80 13.08
CA ALA A 62 -3.82 12.36 13.08
C ALA A 62 -2.77 11.57 13.85
N PHE A 63 -1.61 12.17 14.16
CA PHE A 63 -0.46 11.50 14.78
C PHE A 63 -0.41 11.78 16.29
N SER A 64 0.09 10.81 17.04
CA SER A 64 0.28 10.91 18.49
C SER A 64 1.38 11.90 18.87
N ARG A 65 2.35 12.12 17.98
CA ARG A 65 3.52 12.98 18.18
C ARG A 65 3.92 13.65 16.88
N ARG A 66 4.42 14.89 16.97
CA ARG A 66 4.82 15.69 15.81
C ARG A 66 6.00 15.07 15.05
N GLU A 67 6.94 14.46 15.77
CA GLU A 67 8.13 13.84 15.18
C GLU A 67 7.75 12.65 14.29
N LEU A 68 6.70 11.90 14.65
CA LEU A 68 6.21 10.78 13.82
C LEU A 68 5.59 11.27 12.52
N TYR A 69 4.89 12.41 12.55
CA TYR A 69 4.36 13.04 11.34
C TYR A 69 5.48 13.50 10.40
N GLU A 70 6.56 14.08 10.93
CA GLU A 70 7.69 14.54 10.13
C GLU A 70 8.40 13.37 9.42
N VAL A 71 8.68 12.29 10.16
CA VAL A 71 9.24 11.06 9.56
C VAL A 71 8.27 10.45 8.55
N PHE A 72 6.96 10.47 8.81
CA PHE A 72 5.94 10.00 7.87
C PHE A 72 5.91 10.84 6.58
N CYS A 73 6.07 12.15 6.67
CA CYS A 73 6.18 13.02 5.50
C CYS A 73 7.40 12.69 4.64
N ASP A 74 8.53 12.36 5.27
CA ASP A 74 9.76 12.01 4.56
C ASP A 74 9.67 10.62 3.90
N GLU A 75 9.08 9.64 4.59
CA GLU A 75 9.02 8.25 4.13
C GLU A 75 7.84 7.96 3.19
N GLU A 76 6.64 8.45 3.53
CA GLU A 76 5.37 8.12 2.88
C GLU A 76 4.79 9.30 2.09
N GLU A 77 5.57 10.38 1.93
CA GLU A 77 5.18 11.61 1.23
C GLU A 77 3.91 12.27 1.83
N GLY A 78 3.66 12.06 3.12
CA GLY A 78 2.47 12.59 3.80
C GLY A 78 1.16 11.93 3.39
N LYS A 79 1.21 10.78 2.69
CA LYS A 79 0.04 10.14 2.09
C LYS A 79 -0.25 8.78 2.72
N VAL A 80 -1.53 8.54 2.99
CA VAL A 80 -2.07 7.21 3.28
C VAL A 80 -2.85 6.70 2.07
N TYR A 81 -2.94 5.38 1.95
CA TYR A 81 -3.52 4.74 0.78
C TYR A 81 -4.57 3.71 1.18
N TYR A 82 -5.75 3.78 0.56
CA TYR A 82 -6.58 2.60 0.42
C TYR A 82 -6.11 1.86 -0.83
N ARG A 83 -5.84 0.55 -0.72
CA ARG A 83 -5.47 -0.29 -1.88
C ARG A 83 -6.23 -1.60 -1.85
N TYR A 84 -6.92 -1.90 -2.94
CA TYR A 84 -7.54 -3.20 -3.18
C TYR A 84 -6.94 -3.83 -4.43
N ARG A 85 -6.43 -5.05 -4.30
CA ARG A 85 -5.77 -5.78 -5.39
C ARG A 85 -6.52 -7.05 -5.74
N LYS A 86 -6.66 -7.32 -7.04
CA LYS A 86 -7.21 -8.57 -7.53
C LYS A 86 -6.46 -9.09 -8.75
N GLU A 87 -6.08 -10.37 -8.68
CA GLU A 87 -5.29 -11.01 -9.73
C GLU A 87 -5.91 -12.33 -10.18
N ARG A 88 -5.67 -12.63 -11.46
CA ARG A 88 -5.89 -13.92 -12.11
C ARG A 88 -4.68 -14.25 -12.96
N THR A 89 -4.19 -15.47 -12.87
CA THR A 89 -3.02 -15.95 -13.62
C THR A 89 -3.43 -17.04 -14.60
N PHE A 90 -2.55 -17.32 -15.57
CA PHE A 90 -2.76 -18.33 -16.62
C PHE A 90 -3.95 -18.05 -17.56
N VAL A 91 -4.31 -16.77 -17.70
CA VAL A 91 -5.40 -16.30 -18.56
C VAL A 91 -4.93 -16.30 -20.02
N ASP A 92 -5.80 -16.74 -20.95
CA ASP A 92 -5.53 -16.61 -22.38
C ASP A 92 -5.52 -15.11 -22.76
N GLU A 93 -4.61 -14.71 -23.64
CA GLU A 93 -4.50 -13.33 -24.11
C GLU A 93 -5.83 -12.75 -24.60
N ARG A 94 -6.66 -13.57 -25.27
CA ARG A 94 -7.96 -13.16 -25.83
C ARG A 94 -9.02 -12.89 -24.76
N GLU A 95 -8.84 -13.43 -23.56
CA GLU A 95 -9.77 -13.28 -22.44
C GLU A 95 -9.37 -12.14 -21.49
N CYS A 96 -8.17 -11.58 -21.64
CA CYS A 96 -7.58 -10.65 -20.67
C CYS A 96 -8.43 -9.39 -20.47
N GLU A 97 -8.85 -8.75 -21.55
CA GLU A 97 -9.65 -7.52 -21.51
C GLU A 97 -11.02 -7.75 -20.86
N ALA A 98 -11.74 -8.80 -21.31
CA ALA A 98 -13.04 -9.15 -20.76
C ALA A 98 -12.96 -9.52 -19.26
N LEU A 99 -11.89 -10.21 -18.86
CA LEU A 99 -11.66 -10.55 -17.46
C LEU A 99 -11.33 -9.32 -16.63
N PHE A 100 -10.49 -8.41 -17.12
CA PHE A 100 -10.17 -7.16 -16.42
C PHE A 100 -11.44 -6.33 -16.16
N GLU A 101 -12.26 -6.12 -17.19
CA GLU A 101 -13.52 -5.39 -17.06
C GLU A 101 -14.48 -6.07 -16.07
N GLN A 102 -14.53 -7.41 -16.04
CA GLN A 102 -15.31 -8.14 -15.04
C GLN A 102 -14.78 -7.96 -13.61
N LEU A 103 -13.45 -7.90 -13.42
CA LEU A 103 -12.87 -7.63 -12.09
C LEU A 103 -13.20 -6.21 -11.63
N LYS A 104 -13.09 -5.23 -12.54
CA LYS A 104 -13.41 -3.83 -12.29
C LYS A 104 -14.88 -3.66 -11.93
N SER A 105 -15.79 -4.16 -12.75
CA SER A 105 -17.24 -3.99 -12.52
C SER A 105 -17.68 -4.59 -11.18
N ARG A 106 -17.26 -5.82 -10.87
CA ARG A 106 -17.57 -6.47 -9.58
C ARG A 106 -17.02 -5.70 -8.38
N PHE A 107 -15.83 -5.13 -8.50
CA PHE A 107 -15.27 -4.31 -7.45
C PHE A 107 -16.08 -3.03 -7.24
N LEU A 108 -16.40 -2.31 -8.32
CA LEU A 108 -17.19 -1.08 -8.24
C LEU A 108 -18.57 -1.34 -7.66
N GLU A 109 -19.27 -2.38 -8.13
CA GLU A 109 -20.58 -2.79 -7.61
C GLU A 109 -20.56 -3.06 -6.09
N ALA A 110 -19.48 -3.67 -5.59
CA ALA A 110 -19.37 -4.04 -4.18
C ALA A 110 -18.84 -2.91 -3.28
N ALA A 111 -17.92 -2.08 -3.78
CA ALA A 111 -17.14 -1.17 -2.94
C ALA A 111 -17.60 0.30 -3.01
N LEU A 112 -18.23 0.73 -4.11
CA LEU A 112 -18.43 2.16 -4.38
C LEU A 112 -19.22 2.88 -3.26
N ASN A 113 -20.28 2.26 -2.75
CA ASN A 113 -21.07 2.82 -1.64
C ASN A 113 -20.25 2.99 -0.36
N TYR A 114 -19.38 2.02 -0.05
CA TYR A 114 -18.53 2.08 1.14
C TYR A 114 -17.45 3.16 0.99
N LEU A 115 -16.81 3.22 -0.16
CA LEU A 115 -15.74 4.17 -0.45
C LEU A 115 -16.25 5.62 -0.54
N SER A 116 -17.50 5.80 -0.99
CA SER A 116 -18.14 7.13 -1.10
C SER A 116 -18.71 7.63 0.21
N HIS A 117 -18.70 6.82 1.28
CA HIS A 117 -19.26 7.21 2.57
C HIS A 117 -18.51 8.45 3.14
N PRO A 118 -19.19 9.46 3.71
CA PRO A 118 -18.56 10.69 4.19
C PRO A 118 -17.41 10.47 5.19
N SER A 119 -17.58 9.55 6.14
CA SER A 119 -16.53 9.23 7.14
C SER A 119 -15.41 8.31 6.63
N PHE A 120 -15.43 7.89 5.37
CA PHE A 120 -14.42 6.94 4.86
C PHE A 120 -13.00 7.52 4.99
N LYS A 121 -12.81 8.80 4.61
CA LYS A 121 -11.53 9.51 4.70
C LYS A 121 -10.94 9.46 6.11
N GLU A 122 -11.74 9.85 7.11
CA GLU A 122 -11.30 9.92 8.51
C GLU A 122 -10.93 8.54 9.06
N ARG A 123 -11.73 7.51 8.74
CA ARG A 123 -11.45 6.13 9.15
C ARG A 123 -10.18 5.58 8.51
N LEU A 124 -9.97 5.87 7.22
CA LEU A 124 -8.76 5.46 6.51
C LEU A 124 -7.51 6.07 7.16
N ILE A 125 -7.52 7.38 7.39
CA ILE A 125 -6.41 8.08 8.06
C ILE A 125 -6.15 7.46 9.43
N ALA A 126 -7.18 7.32 10.28
CA ALA A 126 -7.00 6.77 11.62
C ALA A 126 -6.43 5.35 11.61
N ALA A 127 -6.88 4.49 10.68
CA ALA A 127 -6.40 3.12 10.56
C ALA A 127 -4.94 3.06 10.10
N GLU A 128 -4.60 3.76 9.02
CA GLU A 128 -3.26 3.72 8.41
C GLU A 128 -2.21 4.40 9.29
N VAL A 129 -2.54 5.53 9.94
CA VAL A 129 -1.64 6.18 10.89
C VAL A 129 -1.38 5.28 12.10
N ALA A 130 -2.42 4.64 12.65
CA ALA A 130 -2.22 3.70 13.76
C ALA A 130 -1.33 2.50 13.38
N LEU A 131 -1.42 2.00 12.15
CA LEU A 131 -0.52 0.95 11.64
C LEU A 131 0.92 1.48 11.48
N TYR A 132 1.08 2.68 10.94
CA TYR A 132 2.38 3.34 10.80
C TYR A 132 3.08 3.51 12.15
N GLU A 133 2.39 4.07 13.16
CA GLU A 133 2.99 4.29 14.47
C GLU A 133 3.36 2.99 15.18
N ARG A 134 2.55 1.94 15.05
CA ARG A 134 2.87 0.60 15.59
C ARG A 134 4.14 0.03 14.95
N ARG A 135 4.29 0.19 13.63
CA ARG A 135 5.49 -0.24 12.91
C ARG A 135 6.72 0.52 13.40
N LYS A 136 6.63 1.85 13.58
CA LYS A 136 7.72 2.66 14.13
C LYS A 136 8.09 2.29 15.56
N ALA A 137 7.10 2.03 16.41
CA ALA A 137 7.35 1.56 17.77
C ALA A 137 8.06 0.20 17.79
N TRP A 138 7.69 -0.71 16.87
CA TRP A 138 8.38 -2.00 16.72
C TRP A 138 9.83 -1.84 16.25
N GLU A 139 10.07 -1.02 15.23
CA GLU A 139 11.41 -0.74 14.70
C GLU A 139 12.35 -0.19 15.79
N GLU A 140 11.86 0.76 16.59
CA GLU A 140 12.61 1.33 17.71
C GLU A 140 12.94 0.27 18.77
N GLN A 141 11.99 -0.62 19.12
CA GLN A 141 12.23 -1.71 20.07
C GLN A 141 13.24 -2.73 19.57
N VAL A 142 13.22 -3.05 18.27
CA VAL A 142 14.21 -3.96 17.66
C VAL A 142 15.59 -3.33 17.76
N LYS A 143 15.72 -2.05 17.38
CA LYS A 143 17.00 -1.33 17.44
C LYS A 143 17.58 -1.28 18.87
N GLN A 144 16.76 -0.98 19.87
CA GLN A 144 17.18 -0.95 21.26
C GLN A 144 17.67 -2.31 21.77
N LYS A 145 17.00 -3.40 21.35
CA LYS A 145 17.44 -4.76 21.67
C LYS A 145 18.75 -5.13 21.01
N ASP A 146 18.94 -4.77 19.75
CA ASP A 146 20.18 -5.02 19.03
C ASP A 146 21.35 -4.27 19.70
N GLU A 147 21.16 -3.01 20.08
CA GLU A 147 22.14 -2.20 20.83
C GLU A 147 22.44 -2.77 22.23
N GLU A 148 21.43 -3.33 22.91
CA GLU A 148 21.60 -3.99 24.21
C GLU A 148 22.37 -5.30 24.07
N ILE A 149 22.06 -6.12 23.05
CA ILE A 149 22.79 -7.35 22.75
C ILE A 149 24.24 -7.04 22.45
N GLU A 150 24.53 -6.06 21.58
CA GLU A 150 25.90 -5.66 21.23
C GLU A 150 26.68 -5.24 22.48
N ARG A 151 26.07 -4.43 23.36
CA ARG A 151 26.67 -4.04 24.63
C ARG A 151 26.97 -5.23 25.54
N LEU A 152 26.03 -6.17 25.66
CA LEU A 152 26.22 -7.38 26.45
C LEU A 152 27.31 -8.27 25.85
N GLU A 153 27.36 -8.41 24.52
CA GLU A 153 28.43 -9.16 23.85
C GLU A 153 29.81 -8.54 24.10
N GLU A 154 29.92 -7.20 24.05
CA GLU A 154 31.14 -6.48 24.42
C GLU A 154 31.53 -6.69 25.89
N GLU A 155 30.58 -6.56 26.82
CA GLU A 155 30.82 -6.76 28.25
C GLU A 155 31.26 -8.20 28.60
N TRP A 156 30.77 -9.19 27.85
CA TRP A 156 31.07 -10.60 28.07
C TRP A 156 32.35 -11.07 27.35
N LYS A 157 32.84 -10.31 26.37
CA LYS A 157 34.08 -10.59 25.64
C LYS A 157 35.33 -10.59 26.51
N ASP A 158 35.31 -9.82 27.61
CA ASP A 158 36.45 -9.62 28.51
C ASP A 158 36.41 -10.50 29.78
N ARG A 159 35.45 -11.41 29.91
CA ARG A 159 35.38 -12.33 31.07
C ARG A 159 36.17 -13.62 30.82
N PRO A 160 37.12 -14.00 31.69
CA PRO A 160 37.79 -15.30 31.58
C PRO A 160 36.80 -16.44 31.88
N ILE A 161 36.96 -17.55 31.14
CA ILE A 161 36.19 -18.79 31.26
C ILE A 161 36.38 -19.43 32.64
#